data_AF-A0A0J7K5S6-F1
#
_entry.id   AF-A0A0J7K5S6-F1
#
_cell.length_a   1.000
_cell.length_b   1.000
_cell.length_c   1.000
_cell.angle_alpha   90.00
_cell.angle_beta   90.00
_cell.angle_gamma   90.00
#
_symmetry.space_group_name_H-M   'P 1'
#
loop_
_entity.id
_entity.type
_entity.pdbx_description
1 polymer ?
#
loop_
_entity_poly.entity_id
_entity_poly.type
_entity_poly.pdbx_seq_one_letter_code
_entity_poly.pdbx_strand_id
1 'polypeptide(L)'
;MYNLTEGALDKIMNGIDVKKPVLQILGYKKIPRSTNTDDRYRLLLSDGHGLNSFTILITQLNNLITNNILTQYTVCKILNYALTSINSNGTERRVMLILDIEVLVPGSEVGYRIVNPINTDCESRLEYGWDQVQYVLKNPSRIQ
;
A
#
# COMPACT_ATOMS: atom_id res chain seq x y z
N MET A 1 -7.41 -12.20 18.03
CA MET A 1 -7.51 -12.41 16.58
C MET A 1 -7.56 -11.05 15.92
N TYR A 2 -6.72 -10.78 14.92
CA TYR A 2 -6.65 -9.48 14.26
C TYR A 2 -7.76 -9.39 13.20
N ASN A 3 -8.67 -8.42 13.32
CA ASN A 3 -9.80 -8.27 12.41
C ASN A 3 -9.40 -7.38 11.21
N LEU A 4 -8.82 -8.00 10.19
CA LEU A 4 -8.57 -7.32 8.91
C LEU A 4 -9.89 -7.12 8.13
N THR A 5 -9.95 -6.09 7.31
CA THR A 5 -11.13 -5.81 6.46
C THR A 5 -11.03 -6.61 5.16
N GLU A 6 -11.36 -7.90 5.24
CA GLU A 6 -11.22 -8.83 4.12
C GLU A 6 -11.90 -8.36 2.83
N GLY A 7 -11.19 -8.47 1.71
CA GLY A 7 -11.65 -8.03 0.38
C GLY A 7 -11.69 -6.51 0.19
N ALA A 8 -11.22 -5.71 1.16
CA ALA A 8 -11.14 -4.27 1.03
C ALA A 8 -10.22 -3.86 -0.12
N LEU A 9 -9.08 -4.50 -0.29
CA LEU A 9 -8.10 -4.11 -1.31
C LEU A 9 -8.68 -4.26 -2.71
N ASP A 10 -9.38 -5.37 -3.00
CA ASP A 10 -10.01 -5.55 -4.31
C ASP A 10 -11.09 -4.49 -4.58
N LYS A 11 -11.97 -4.23 -3.60
CA LYS A 11 -12.99 -3.17 -3.69
C LYS A 11 -12.37 -1.80 -3.95
N ILE A 12 -11.37 -1.42 -3.16
CA ILE A 12 -10.65 -0.14 -3.28
C ILE A 12 -10.01 -0.03 -4.65
N MET A 13 -9.30 -1.06 -5.12
CA MET A 13 -8.67 -1.02 -6.44
C MET A 13 -9.71 -0.99 -7.58
N ASN A 14 -10.88 -1.57 -7.38
CA ASN A 14 -12.04 -1.44 -8.28
C ASN A 14 -12.81 -0.12 -8.12
N GLY A 15 -12.38 0.77 -7.23
CA GLY A 15 -12.88 2.16 -7.11
C GLY A 15 -14.10 2.27 -6.21
N ILE A 16 -14.41 1.20 -5.48
CA ILE A 16 -15.42 1.19 -4.45
C ILE A 16 -14.77 1.72 -3.17
N ASP A 17 -15.32 2.80 -2.62
CA ASP A 17 -14.84 3.35 -1.35
C ASP A 17 -15.12 2.36 -0.21
N VAL A 18 -14.06 2.04 0.54
CA VAL A 18 -14.15 1.26 1.77
C VAL A 18 -13.73 2.16 2.92
N LYS A 19 -14.65 2.43 3.84
CA LYS A 19 -14.38 3.33 4.97
C LYS A 19 -13.47 2.65 6.00
N LYS A 20 -12.36 3.32 6.30
CA LYS A 20 -11.44 2.97 7.39
C LYS A 20 -11.01 1.50 7.40
N PRO A 21 -10.50 0.94 6.28
CA PRO A 21 -10.13 -0.47 6.21
C PRO A 21 -8.98 -0.75 7.17
N VAL A 22 -9.06 -1.89 7.84
CA VAL A 22 -7.99 -2.44 8.68
C VAL A 22 -7.16 -3.40 7.83
N LEU A 23 -5.89 -3.07 7.66
CA LEU A 23 -4.95 -3.75 6.76
C LEU A 23 -3.67 -4.09 7.51
N GLN A 24 -2.98 -5.12 7.03
CA GLN A 24 -1.65 -5.50 7.48
C GLN A 24 -0.58 -4.98 6.51
N ILE A 25 0.48 -4.40 7.03
CA ILE A 25 1.70 -4.07 6.28
C ILE A 25 2.58 -5.31 6.22
N LEU A 26 2.96 -5.76 5.03
CA LEU A 26 3.89 -6.87 4.85
C LEU A 26 5.31 -6.42 4.51
N GLY A 27 5.49 -5.13 4.21
CA GLY A 27 6.77 -4.51 3.97
C GLY A 27 6.66 -3.22 3.18
N TYR A 28 7.80 -2.59 2.92
CA TYR A 28 7.89 -1.40 2.10
C TYR A 28 9.16 -1.40 1.25
N LYS A 29 9.15 -0.64 0.15
CA LYS A 29 10.34 -0.34 -0.65
C LYS A 29 10.42 1.18 -0.86
N LYS A 30 11.60 1.76 -0.63
CA LYS A 30 11.89 3.14 -1.00
C LYS A 30 11.90 3.27 -2.53
N ILE A 31 11.22 4.27 -3.06
CA ILE A 31 11.16 4.53 -4.50
C ILE A 31 12.37 5.40 -4.88
N PRO A 32 13.30 4.90 -5.73
CA PRO A 32 14.47 5.68 -6.11
C PRO A 32 14.06 6.91 -6.94
N ARG A 33 14.60 8.10 -6.63
CA ARG A 33 14.49 9.31 -7.46
C ARG A 33 15.87 9.88 -7.78
N SER A 34 15.91 10.67 -8.85
CA SER A 34 17.12 11.32 -9.38
C SER A 34 17.42 12.69 -8.74
N THR A 35 16.54 13.22 -7.89
CA THR A 35 16.63 14.60 -7.35
C THR A 35 16.44 14.61 -5.82
N ASN A 36 16.99 15.65 -5.16
CA ASN A 36 16.97 15.90 -3.69
C ASN A 36 15.56 16.27 -3.13
N THR A 37 14.53 15.52 -3.49
CA THR A 37 13.18 15.68 -2.89
C THR A 37 12.94 14.57 -1.87
N ASP A 38 12.03 14.81 -0.91
CA ASP A 38 11.62 13.83 0.09
C ASP A 38 11.37 12.43 -0.47
N ASP A 39 11.83 11.43 0.28
CA ASP A 39 11.71 10.02 -0.05
C ASP A 39 10.23 9.61 -0.20
N ARG A 40 9.94 8.71 -1.13
CA ARG A 40 8.61 8.09 -1.23
C ARG A 40 8.72 6.61 -0.92
N TYR A 41 7.79 6.10 -0.14
CA TYR A 41 7.74 4.69 0.22
C TYR A 41 6.52 4.02 -0.39
N ARG A 42 6.78 2.92 -1.09
CA ARG A 42 5.75 1.98 -1.54
C ARG A 42 5.50 0.96 -0.46
N LEU A 43 4.24 0.70 -0.13
CA LEU A 43 3.85 -0.33 0.82
C LEU A 43 3.34 -1.59 0.10
N LEU A 44 3.61 -2.75 0.69
CA LEU A 44 2.89 -3.99 0.40
C LEU A 44 1.86 -4.20 1.51
N LEU A 45 0.58 -4.15 1.16
CA LEU A 45 -0.53 -4.33 2.09
C LEU A 45 -1.24 -5.67 1.87
N SER A 46 -1.82 -6.20 2.94
CA SER A 46 -2.77 -7.31 2.91
C SER A 46 -4.04 -6.97 3.68
N ASP A 47 -5.18 -7.41 3.19
CA ASP A 47 -6.45 -7.38 3.91
C ASP A 47 -6.83 -8.75 4.49
N GLY A 48 -5.90 -9.71 4.51
CA GLY A 48 -6.13 -11.10 4.90
C GLY A 48 -6.60 -12.01 3.76
N HIS A 49 -7.02 -11.42 2.63
CA HIS A 49 -7.47 -12.13 1.43
C HIS A 49 -6.56 -11.83 0.23
N GLY A 50 -6.48 -10.57 -0.17
CA GLY A 50 -5.65 -10.07 -1.25
C GLY A 50 -4.39 -9.36 -0.75
N LEU A 51 -3.50 -9.10 -1.71
CA LEU A 51 -2.32 -8.28 -1.55
C LEU A 51 -2.37 -7.10 -2.50
N ASN A 52 -1.95 -5.92 -2.05
CA ASN A 52 -1.79 -4.76 -2.90
C ASN A 52 -0.40 -4.15 -2.71
N SER A 53 0.42 -4.21 -3.75
CA SER A 53 1.67 -3.46 -3.77
C SER A 53 1.46 -2.02 -4.25
N PHE A 54 0.31 -1.70 -4.88
CA PHE A 54 -0.02 -0.39 -5.49
C PHE A 54 -0.46 0.66 -4.49
N THR A 55 0.34 0.80 -3.44
CA THR A 55 0.10 1.74 -2.36
C THR A 55 1.34 2.58 -2.07
N ILE A 56 1.15 3.90 -1.95
CA ILE A 56 2.21 4.87 -1.64
C ILE A 56 1.82 5.63 -0.38
N LEU A 57 2.79 5.79 0.51
CA LEU A 57 2.68 6.66 1.66
C LEU A 57 3.00 8.10 1.26
N ILE A 58 2.17 9.08 1.66
CA ILE A 58 2.51 10.49 1.43
C ILE A 58 3.76 10.87 2.24
N THR A 59 4.51 11.85 1.74
CA THR A 59 5.79 12.23 2.34
C THR A 59 5.64 12.76 3.77
N GLN A 60 4.50 13.37 4.11
CA GLN A 60 4.21 13.81 5.48
C GLN A 60 4.16 12.67 6.50
N LEU A 61 3.94 11.43 6.06
CA LEU A 61 3.88 10.24 6.92
C LEU A 61 5.18 9.42 6.90
N ASN A 62 6.23 9.90 6.23
CA ASN A 62 7.52 9.18 6.14
C ASN A 62 8.15 8.90 7.51
N ASN A 63 7.91 9.77 8.49
CA ASN A 63 8.36 9.61 9.87
C ASN A 63 7.90 8.27 10.47
N LEU A 64 6.75 7.75 10.04
CA LEU A 64 6.26 6.47 10.50
C LEU A 64 7.15 5.30 10.04
N ILE A 65 7.81 5.42 8.89
CA ILE A 65 8.78 4.42 8.43
C ILE A 65 10.15 4.68 9.05
N THR A 66 10.65 5.92 9.00
CA THR A 66 12.01 6.23 9.49
C THR A 66 12.15 6.01 11.00
N ASN A 67 11.07 6.14 11.76
CA ASN A 67 11.05 5.90 13.20
C ASN A 67 10.65 4.45 13.56
N ASN A 68 10.60 3.54 12.58
CA ASN A 68 10.23 2.12 12.77
C ASN A 68 8.84 1.91 13.41
N ILE A 69 7.87 2.76 13.10
CA ILE A 69 6.48 2.62 13.57
C ILE A 69 5.70 1.70 12.62
N LEU A 70 5.79 1.91 11.31
CA LEU A 70 5.18 1.05 10.28
C LEU A 70 6.19 0.00 9.80
N THR A 71 6.35 -1.04 10.61
CA THR A 71 7.23 -2.17 10.30
C THR A 71 6.46 -3.33 9.67
N GLN A 72 7.18 -4.34 9.19
CA GLN A 72 6.58 -5.57 8.68
C GLN A 72 5.66 -6.20 9.74
N TYR A 73 4.52 -6.70 9.27
CA TYR A 73 3.38 -7.27 10.02
C TYR A 73 2.52 -6.29 10.80
N THR A 74 2.81 -4.98 10.80
CA THR A 74 2.01 -3.97 11.50
C THR A 74 0.56 -4.01 11.02
N VAL A 75 -0.39 -4.05 11.96
CA VAL A 75 -1.82 -3.92 11.68
C VAL A 75 -2.22 -2.47 11.88
N CYS A 76 -2.84 -1.89 10.87
CA CYS A 76 -3.16 -0.47 10.82
C CYS A 76 -4.56 -0.25 10.24
N LYS A 77 -5.19 0.85 10.65
CA LYS A 77 -6.44 1.35 10.09
C LYS A 77 -6.11 2.52 9.18
N ILE A 78 -6.50 2.44 7.91
CA ILE A 78 -6.30 3.55 6.97
C ILE A 78 -7.40 4.58 7.20
N LEU A 79 -7.09 5.68 7.87
CA LEU A 79 -8.09 6.69 8.23
C LEU A 79 -8.56 7.49 7.00
N ASN A 80 -7.64 7.74 6.07
CA ASN A 80 -7.92 8.46 4.83
C ASN A 80 -6.99 7.98 3.71
N TYR A 81 -7.53 7.82 2.50
CA TYR A 81 -6.76 7.51 1.29
C TYR A 81 -7.39 8.18 0.08
N ALA A 82 -6.59 8.37 -0.97
CA ALA A 82 -7.05 8.76 -2.29
C ALA A 82 -6.66 7.70 -3.31
N LEU A 83 -7.47 7.55 -4.35
CA LEU A 83 -7.12 6.75 -5.53
C LEU A 83 -6.67 7.68 -6.64
N THR A 84 -5.53 7.35 -7.25
CA THR A 84 -5.08 7.99 -8.48
C THR A 84 -4.90 6.94 -9.56
N SER A 85 -5.27 7.28 -10.78
CA SER A 85 -5.06 6.41 -11.94
C SER A 85 -3.82 6.87 -12.69
N ILE A 86 -2.93 5.93 -12.97
CA ILE A 86 -1.82 6.11 -13.90
C ILE A 86 -2.14 5.35 -15.19
N ASN A 87 -2.06 6.03 -16.32
CA ASN A 87 -2.17 5.38 -17.61
C ASN A 87 -0.78 4.96 -18.06
N SER A 88 -0.57 3.66 -18.28
CA SER A 88 0.68 3.17 -18.87
C SER A 88 0.40 2.18 -19.99
N ASN A 89 0.89 2.50 -21.18
CA ASN A 89 0.74 1.69 -22.39
C ASN A 89 -0.72 1.27 -22.67
N GLY A 90 -1.69 2.18 -22.45
CA GLY A 90 -3.11 1.92 -22.66
C GLY A 90 -3.79 1.09 -21.56
N THR A 91 -3.06 0.69 -20.53
CA THR A 91 -3.63 0.06 -19.33
C THR A 91 -3.70 1.09 -18.21
N GLU A 92 -4.91 1.41 -17.76
CA GLU A 92 -5.12 2.18 -16.54
C GLU A 92 -4.75 1.31 -15.33
N ARG A 93 -3.86 1.80 -14.47
CA ARG A 93 -3.57 1.19 -13.18
C ARG A 93 -3.88 2.18 -12.09
N ARG A 94 -4.61 1.74 -11.08
CA ARG A 94 -4.87 2.56 -9.89
C ARG A 94 -3.73 2.43 -8.90
N VAL A 95 -3.50 3.50 -8.17
CA VAL A 95 -2.54 3.60 -7.08
C VAL A 95 -3.27 4.22 -5.90
N MET A 96 -3.18 3.57 -4.75
CA MET A 96 -3.69 4.05 -3.49
C MET A 96 -2.66 4.97 -2.83
N LEU A 97 -3.06 6.18 -2.50
CA LEU A 97 -2.25 7.14 -1.73
C LEU A 97 -2.79 7.18 -0.30
N ILE A 98 -2.00 6.71 0.67
CA ILE A 98 -2.39 6.78 2.09
C ILE A 98 -2.17 8.19 2.59
N LEU A 99 -3.26 8.84 3.00
CA LEU A 99 -3.26 10.20 3.49
C LEU A 99 -3.20 10.27 5.02
N ASP A 100 -3.77 9.27 5.69
CA ASP A 100 -3.80 9.17 7.15
C ASP A 100 -3.94 7.70 7.59
N ILE A 101 -3.27 7.34 8.68
CA ILE A 101 -3.11 5.97 9.16
C ILE A 101 -3.00 5.93 10.68
N GLU A 102 -3.71 4.98 11.29
CA GLU A 102 -3.66 4.69 12.72
C GLU A 102 -3.04 3.30 12.92
N VAL A 103 -1.97 3.19 13.70
CA VAL A 103 -1.41 1.89 14.09
C VAL A 103 -2.27 1.27 15.18
N LEU A 104 -2.78 0.06 14.92
CA LEU A 104 -3.58 -0.68 15.90
C LEU A 104 -2.72 -1.66 16.69
N VAL A 105 -1.82 -2.37 16.00
CA VAL A 105 -0.93 -3.37 16.61
C VAL A 105 0.44 -3.28 15.95
N PRO A 106 1.53 -3.11 16.73
CA PRO A 106 2.89 -3.11 16.20
C PRO A 106 3.22 -4.42 15.50
N GLY A 107 4.00 -4.35 14.41
CA GLY A 107 4.42 -5.53 13.67
C GLY A 107 5.21 -6.56 14.49
N SER A 108 5.97 -6.10 15.49
CA SER A 108 6.70 -6.95 16.44
C SER A 108 5.79 -7.81 17.33
N GLU A 109 4.56 -7.34 17.61
CA GLU A 109 3.58 -8.09 18.39
C GLU A 109 2.81 -9.08 17.51
N VAL A 110 2.55 -8.71 16.25
CA VAL A 110 1.88 -9.59 15.28
C VAL A 110 2.80 -10.72 14.84
N GLY A 111 4.02 -10.42 14.39
CA GLY A 111 5.08 -11.39 14.11
C GLY A 111 4.90 -12.31 12.89
N TYR A 112 3.72 -12.36 12.27
CA TYR A 112 3.44 -13.20 11.10
C TYR A 112 2.43 -12.56 10.13
N ARG A 113 2.42 -13.03 8.88
CA ARG A 113 1.39 -12.66 7.89
C ARG A 113 0.05 -13.29 8.27
N ILE A 114 -0.97 -12.46 8.43
CA ILE A 114 -2.34 -12.89 8.67
C ILE A 114 -2.95 -13.30 7.32
N VAL A 115 -3.41 -14.55 7.22
CA VAL A 115 -4.04 -15.10 6.02
C VAL A 115 -5.36 -15.77 6.43
N ASN A 116 -6.42 -15.53 5.65
CA ASN A 116 -7.64 -16.29 5.80
C ASN A 116 -7.42 -17.73 5.26
N PRO A 117 -7.61 -18.79 6.07
CA PRO A 117 -7.34 -20.18 5.69
C PRO A 117 -8.12 -20.69 4.47
N ILE A 118 -9.14 -19.96 4.02
CA ILE A 118 -9.96 -20.32 2.86
C ILE A 118 -9.24 -19.99 1.52
N ASN A 119 -8.20 -19.13 1.52
CA ASN A 119 -7.58 -18.60 0.29
C ASN A 119 -6.05 -18.77 0.24
N THR A 120 -5.58 -20.01 0.09
CA THR A 120 -4.14 -20.35 0.12
C THR A 120 -3.35 -20.07 -1.17
N ASP A 121 -3.98 -19.65 -2.27
CA ASP A 121 -3.35 -19.66 -3.62
C ASP A 121 -2.81 -18.31 -4.14
N CYS A 122 -2.69 -17.27 -3.31
CA CYS A 122 -2.38 -15.92 -3.80
C CYS A 122 -0.92 -15.47 -3.54
N GLU A 123 0.08 -16.04 -4.24
CA GLU A 123 1.49 -15.63 -4.02
C GLU A 123 2.31 -15.23 -5.26
N SER A 124 1.76 -15.21 -6.47
CA SER A 124 2.58 -15.05 -7.68
C SER A 124 2.16 -13.88 -8.58
N ARG A 125 2.12 -12.61 -8.11
CA ARG A 125 1.84 -11.47 -9.03
C ARG A 125 2.25 -10.05 -8.61
N LEU A 126 3.31 -9.86 -7.80
CA LEU A 126 3.56 -8.56 -7.14
C LEU A 126 4.60 -7.61 -7.77
N GLU A 127 5.42 -8.02 -8.73
CA GLU A 127 6.57 -7.18 -9.18
C GLU A 127 6.41 -6.51 -10.56
N TYR A 128 5.71 -7.11 -11.53
CA TYR A 128 5.72 -6.64 -12.93
C TYR A 128 5.05 -5.28 -13.20
N GLY A 129 4.32 -4.71 -12.24
CA GLY A 129 3.58 -3.46 -12.46
C GLY A 129 4.32 -2.17 -12.12
N TRP A 130 5.48 -2.28 -11.48
CA TRP A 130 6.08 -1.17 -10.74
C TRP A 130 6.95 -0.22 -11.53
N ASP A 131 7.66 -0.72 -12.53
CA ASP A 131 8.62 0.08 -13.28
C ASP A 131 7.93 1.27 -13.97
N GLN A 132 6.71 1.03 -14.46
CA GLN A 132 5.86 2.05 -15.08
C GLN A 132 5.28 3.05 -14.06
N VAL A 133 4.81 2.57 -12.91
CA VAL A 133 4.35 3.45 -11.82
C VAL A 133 5.48 4.37 -11.37
N GLN A 134 6.69 3.82 -11.19
CA GLN A 134 7.86 4.59 -10.83
C GLN A 134 8.21 5.65 -11.87
N TYR A 135 8.08 5.34 -13.17
CA TYR A 135 8.31 6.32 -14.24
C TYR A 135 7.35 7.52 -14.15
N VAL A 136 6.05 7.28 -13.93
CA VAL A 136 5.05 8.34 -13.79
C VAL A 136 5.30 9.16 -12.51
N LEU A 137 5.59 8.50 -11.38
CA LEU A 137 5.90 9.18 -10.12
C LEU A 137 7.16 10.04 -10.18
N LYS A 138 8.15 9.65 -10.99
CA LYS A 138 9.36 10.43 -11.23
C LYS A 138 9.05 11.72 -12.00
N ASN A 139 7.98 11.77 -12.79
CA ASN A 139 7.64 12.86 -13.73
C ASN A 139 6.19 13.38 -13.54
N PRO A 140 5.87 14.06 -12.42
CA PRO A 140 4.50 14.46 -12.08
C PRO A 140 3.87 15.48 -13.04
N SER A 141 4.66 16.22 -13.82
CA SER A 141 4.17 17.23 -14.80
C SER A 141 3.40 16.65 -16.00
N ARG A 142 3.27 15.32 -16.08
CA ARG A 142 2.60 14.60 -17.18
C ARG A 142 1.23 14.00 -16.80
N ILE A 143 0.73 14.30 -15.60
CA ILE A 143 -0.65 13.99 -15.23
C ILE A 143 -1.51 15.10 -15.85
N GLN A 144 -1.98 14.88 -17.08
CA GLN A 144 -3.02 15.70 -17.72
C GLN A 144 -4.40 15.22 -17.28
#